data_AF-A0A450RYY2-F1
#
_entry.id   AF-A0A450RYY2-F1
#
_cell.length_a   1.000
_cell.length_b   1.000
_cell.length_c   1.000
_cell.angle_alpha   90.00
_cell.angle_beta   90.00
_cell.angle_gamma   90.00
#
_symmetry.space_group_name_H-M   'P 1'
#
loop_
_entity.id
_entity.type
_entity.pdbx_description
1 polymer ?
#
loop_
_entity_poly.entity_id
_entity_poly.type
_entity_poly.pdbx_seq_one_letter_code
_entity_poly.pdbx_strand_id
1 'polypeptide(L)'
;MNFHAGDWFYYPRGAFHYRGAMEDWPAWFAALIDRLDIQVVLLFGDCRPIHRAAHTIALEHGLEIGVFEEGYIRPDYVTLEHLGANAHSRLPRHPDLFRTEPSSVPERIPVGNTYWAMVWHGGWYFGVGSLGNLFISRSALQMDRVLRALY
;
A
#
# COMPACT_ATOMS: atom_id res chain seq x y z
N MET A 1 -8.26 2.11 -2.80
CA MET A 1 -8.00 2.18 -4.26
C MET A 1 -7.86 0.76 -4.77
N ASN A 2 -8.50 0.41 -5.88
CA ASN A 2 -8.38 -0.93 -6.46
C ASN A 2 -7.73 -0.84 -7.84
N PHE A 3 -6.70 -1.63 -8.06
CA PHE A 3 -5.93 -1.69 -9.31
C PHE A 3 -6.19 -2.98 -10.08
N HIS A 4 -6.62 -4.05 -9.40
CA HIS A 4 -7.02 -5.29 -10.05
C HIS A 4 -8.18 -5.99 -9.34
N ALA A 5 -8.62 -7.12 -9.91
CA ALA A 5 -9.78 -7.86 -9.42
C ALA A 5 -9.60 -8.44 -8.00
N GLY A 6 -8.36 -8.67 -7.57
CA GLY A 6 -8.05 -9.08 -6.19
C GLY A 6 -8.39 -7.97 -5.20
N ASP A 7 -7.97 -6.73 -5.47
CA ASP A 7 -8.35 -5.57 -4.65
C ASP A 7 -9.87 -5.40 -4.59
N TRP A 8 -10.53 -5.53 -5.75
CA TRP A 8 -11.99 -5.44 -5.83
C TRP A 8 -12.69 -6.54 -5.03
N PHE A 9 -12.16 -7.76 -5.02
CA PHE A 9 -12.74 -8.86 -4.25
C PHE A 9 -12.78 -8.56 -2.74
N TYR A 10 -11.72 -7.95 -2.20
CA TYR A 10 -11.65 -7.56 -0.79
C TYR A 10 -12.37 -6.24 -0.49
N TYR A 11 -12.37 -5.29 -1.43
CA TYR A 11 -12.95 -3.97 -1.29
C TYR A 11 -13.88 -3.61 -2.47
N PRO A 12 -15.05 -4.27 -2.60
CA PRO A 12 -15.92 -4.09 -3.76
C PRO A 12 -16.76 -2.81 -3.72
N ARG A 13 -16.87 -2.16 -2.57
CA ARG A 13 -17.71 -0.97 -2.33
C ARG A 13 -16.90 0.12 -1.65
N GLY A 14 -17.29 1.38 -1.89
CA GLY A 14 -16.64 2.54 -1.28
C GLY A 14 -15.19 2.75 -1.73
N ALA A 15 -14.80 2.15 -2.87
CA ALA A 15 -13.45 2.25 -3.42
C ALA A 15 -13.52 2.79 -4.85
N PHE A 16 -12.49 3.54 -5.27
CA PHE A 16 -12.29 3.85 -6.68
C PHE A 16 -11.52 2.74 -7.36
N HIS A 17 -11.90 2.46 -8.61
CA HIS A 17 -11.30 1.42 -9.44
C HIS A 17 -10.50 2.07 -10.55
N TYR A 18 -9.19 1.98 -10.48
CA TYR A 18 -8.32 2.48 -11.52
C TYR A 18 -8.10 1.37 -12.56
N ARG A 19 -8.43 1.66 -13.82
CA ARG A 19 -8.32 0.72 -14.96
C ARG A 19 -7.51 1.29 -16.13
N GLY A 20 -6.88 2.45 -15.93
CA GLY A 20 -6.07 3.12 -16.94
C GLY A 20 -4.67 2.51 -17.05
N ALA A 21 -3.87 3.05 -17.95
CA ALA A 21 -2.47 2.67 -18.09
C ALA A 21 -1.63 3.25 -16.94
N MET A 22 -0.53 2.59 -16.58
CA MET A 22 0.30 3.04 -15.44
C MET A 22 0.89 4.44 -15.63
N GLU A 23 1.04 4.88 -16.87
CA GLU A 23 1.54 6.20 -17.25
C GLU A 23 0.51 7.31 -16.96
N ASP A 24 -0.79 6.97 -17.03
CA ASP A 24 -1.89 7.91 -16.76
C ASP A 24 -2.24 7.98 -15.26
N TRP A 25 -1.71 7.07 -14.45
CA TRP A 25 -2.02 6.96 -13.02
C TRP A 25 -1.71 8.23 -12.23
N PRO A 26 -0.53 8.88 -12.36
CA PRO A 26 -0.20 10.07 -11.59
C PRO A 26 -1.19 11.22 -11.83
N ALA A 27 -1.51 11.49 -13.10
CA ALA A 27 -2.44 12.56 -13.48
C ALA A 27 -3.87 12.26 -12.98
N TRP A 28 -4.31 11.00 -13.08
CA TRP A 28 -5.61 10.58 -12.56
C TRP A 28 -5.69 10.73 -11.03
N PHE A 29 -4.61 10.36 -10.32
CA PHE A 29 -4.55 10.46 -8.87
C PHE A 29 -4.52 11.91 -8.38
N ALA A 30 -3.75 12.80 -9.04
CA ALA A 30 -3.76 14.23 -8.77
C ALA A 30 -5.17 14.83 -8.92
N ALA A 31 -5.86 14.52 -10.02
CA ALA A 31 -7.23 14.96 -10.23
C ALA A 31 -8.21 14.40 -9.17
N LEU A 32 -7.93 13.20 -8.63
CA LEU A 32 -8.72 12.63 -7.55
C LEU A 32 -8.51 13.38 -6.23
N ILE A 33 -7.26 13.73 -5.91
CA ILE A 33 -6.90 14.54 -4.74
C ILE A 33 -7.70 15.85 -4.75
N ASP A 34 -7.64 16.59 -5.86
CA ASP A 34 -8.30 17.88 -5.98
C ASP A 34 -9.83 17.74 -5.91
N ARG A 35 -10.38 16.72 -6.57
CA ARG A 35 -11.84 16.51 -6.63
C ARG A 35 -12.43 16.13 -5.27
N LEU A 36 -11.68 15.44 -4.43
CA LEU A 36 -12.15 14.92 -3.15
C LEU A 36 -11.60 15.67 -1.95
N ASP A 37 -10.79 16.69 -2.17
CA ASP A 37 -10.10 17.45 -1.11
C ASP A 37 -9.33 16.52 -0.15
N ILE A 38 -8.54 15.60 -0.73
CA ILE A 38 -7.76 14.62 0.04
C ILE A 38 -6.64 15.34 0.78
N GLN A 39 -6.52 15.09 2.09
CA GLN A 39 -5.48 15.68 2.94
C GLN A 39 -4.42 14.67 3.40
N VAL A 40 -4.76 13.38 3.38
CA VAL A 40 -3.91 12.30 3.88
C VAL A 40 -3.92 11.13 2.91
N VAL A 41 -2.74 10.60 2.60
CA VAL A 41 -2.55 9.38 1.82
C VAL A 41 -1.95 8.30 2.71
N LEU A 42 -2.65 7.17 2.81
CA LEU A 42 -2.16 5.98 3.52
C LEU A 42 -1.75 4.92 2.51
N LEU A 43 -0.53 4.40 2.65
CA LEU A 43 0.05 3.36 1.81
C LEU A 43 0.38 2.14 2.66
N PHE A 44 0.37 0.95 2.05
CA PHE A 44 0.94 -0.25 2.67
C PHE A 44 2.19 -0.65 1.86
N GLY A 45 3.36 -0.35 2.42
CA GLY A 45 4.63 -0.25 1.70
C GLY A 45 4.67 0.94 0.73
N ASP A 46 5.86 1.37 0.34
CA ASP A 46 6.07 2.58 -0.47
C ASP A 46 6.88 2.34 -1.77
N CYS A 47 7.49 1.17 -1.91
CA CYS A 47 8.42 0.88 -3.01
C CYS A 47 7.76 0.47 -4.33
N ARG A 48 6.47 0.08 -4.32
CA ARG A 48 5.76 -0.36 -5.54
C ARG A 48 5.61 0.80 -6.52
N PRO A 49 5.68 0.59 -7.86
CA PRO A 49 5.58 1.68 -8.83
C PRO A 49 4.35 2.59 -8.66
N ILE A 50 3.19 2.00 -8.37
CA ILE A 50 1.94 2.72 -8.07
C ILE A 50 2.10 3.62 -6.84
N HIS A 51 2.72 3.09 -5.78
CA HIS A 51 2.92 3.80 -4.51
C HIS A 51 3.96 4.89 -4.65
N ARG A 52 5.06 4.65 -5.39
CA ARG A 52 6.06 5.67 -5.69
C ARG A 52 5.47 6.87 -6.41
N ALA A 53 4.64 6.63 -7.43
CA ALA A 53 3.92 7.69 -8.12
C ALA A 53 2.95 8.44 -7.18
N ALA A 54 2.15 7.70 -6.40
CA ALA A 54 1.22 8.31 -5.45
C ALA A 54 1.95 9.14 -4.38
N HIS A 55 3.12 8.67 -3.94
CA HIS A 55 3.98 9.34 -2.97
C HIS A 55 4.51 10.67 -3.50
N THR A 56 5.09 10.67 -4.71
CA THR A 56 5.55 11.90 -5.37
C THR A 56 4.42 12.92 -5.51
N ILE A 57 3.27 12.51 -6.05
CA ILE A 57 2.12 13.41 -6.24
C ILE A 57 1.60 13.93 -4.90
N ALA A 58 1.50 13.08 -3.87
CA ALA A 58 1.05 13.50 -2.55
C ALA A 58 1.98 14.54 -1.94
N LEU A 59 3.31 14.39 -2.08
CA LEU A 59 4.27 15.40 -1.64
C LEU A 59 4.15 16.71 -2.40
N GLU A 60 3.96 16.66 -3.72
CA GLU A 60 3.79 17.86 -4.57
C GLU A 60 2.51 18.64 -4.21
N HIS A 61 1.47 17.93 -3.79
CA HIS A 61 0.22 18.52 -3.30
C HIS A 61 0.27 18.91 -1.81
N GLY A 62 1.41 18.72 -1.12
CA GLY A 62 1.57 19.06 0.29
C GLY A 62 0.75 18.19 1.25
N LEU A 63 0.41 16.97 0.85
CA LEU A 63 -0.39 16.04 1.65
C LEU A 63 0.44 15.33 2.71
N GLU A 64 -0.22 14.93 3.79
CA GLU A 64 0.37 14.03 4.78
C GLU A 64 0.39 12.60 4.24
N ILE A 65 1.51 11.89 4.44
CA ILE A 65 1.68 10.51 3.99
C ILE A 65 1.99 9.61 5.18
N GLY A 66 1.18 8.57 5.36
CA GLY A 66 1.43 7.48 6.30
C GLY A 66 1.73 6.19 5.56
N VAL A 67 2.81 5.51 5.91
CA VAL A 67 3.19 4.23 5.32
C VAL A 67 3.10 3.13 6.38
N PHE A 68 2.18 2.20 6.17
CA PHE A 68 2.10 0.96 6.92
C PHE A 68 3.11 -0.06 6.41
N GLU A 69 3.70 -0.81 7.33
CA GLU A 69 4.56 -1.96 7.06
C GLU A 69 4.22 -3.09 8.03
N GLU A 70 4.59 -4.32 7.68
CA GLU A 70 4.28 -5.54 8.46
C GLU A 70 4.83 -5.59 9.89
N GLY A 71 5.55 -4.54 10.33
CA GLY A 71 6.07 -4.42 11.68
C GLY A 71 7.55 -4.81 11.77
N TYR A 72 8.33 -3.98 12.48
CA TYR A 72 9.70 -4.34 12.87
C TYR A 72 9.72 -5.46 13.92
N ILE A 73 8.67 -5.53 14.75
CA ILE A 73 8.48 -6.53 15.78
C ILE A 73 7.23 -7.34 15.42
N ARG A 74 7.43 -8.60 15.04
CA ARG A 74 6.37 -9.50 14.58
C ARG A 74 6.00 -10.54 15.65
N PRO A 75 4.79 -11.13 15.60
CA PRO A 75 3.72 -10.92 14.60
C PRO A 75 2.64 -9.91 15.02
N ASP A 76 2.68 -9.42 16.25
CA ASP A 76 1.53 -8.76 16.89
C ASP A 76 1.46 -7.24 16.66
N TYR A 77 2.33 -6.69 15.80
CA TYR A 77 2.41 -5.26 15.53
C TYR A 77 2.49 -4.98 14.04
N VAL A 78 1.95 -3.82 13.65
CA VAL A 78 2.10 -3.20 12.34
C VAL A 78 2.76 -1.84 12.59
N THR A 79 3.75 -1.47 11.78
CA THR A 79 4.38 -0.15 11.89
C THR A 79 3.61 0.83 11.02
N LEU A 80 3.35 2.04 11.52
CA LEU A 80 2.94 3.19 10.72
C LEU A 80 4.01 4.27 10.84
N GLU A 81 4.60 4.66 9.72
CA GLU A 81 5.61 5.71 9.68
C GLU A 81 5.16 6.91 8.87
N HIS A 82 5.64 8.08 9.28
CA HIS A 82 5.44 9.31 8.54
C HIS A 82 6.37 9.36 7.33
N LEU A 83 5.78 9.63 6.16
CA LEU A 83 6.44 9.87 4.87
C LEU A 83 7.23 8.72 4.26
N GLY A 84 7.56 7.64 4.96
CA GLY A 84 8.31 6.54 4.36
C GLY A 84 8.63 5.49 5.40
N ALA A 85 8.79 4.25 4.94
CA ALA A 85 9.14 3.14 5.82
C ALA A 85 10.44 2.46 5.37
N ASN A 86 11.01 1.63 6.23
CA ASN A 86 12.23 0.87 5.92
C ASN A 86 13.39 1.78 5.46
N ALA A 87 13.89 1.61 4.22
CA ALA A 87 14.99 2.41 3.69
C ALA A 87 14.63 3.90 3.52
N HIS A 88 13.34 4.21 3.35
CA HIS A 88 12.82 5.58 3.28
C HIS A 88 12.37 6.13 4.63
N SER A 89 12.50 5.35 5.72
CA SER A 89 12.19 5.80 7.07
C SER A 89 13.03 7.02 7.44
N ARG A 90 12.37 7.96 8.12
CA ARG A 90 12.99 9.15 8.72
C ARG A 90 13.47 8.90 10.15
N LEU A 91 13.29 7.68 10.67
CA LEU A 91 13.77 7.33 11.99
C LEU A 91 15.29 7.48 12.06
N PRO A 92 15.82 7.94 13.21
CA PRO A 92 17.25 8.07 13.37
C PRO A 92 17.97 6.73 13.22
N ARG A 93 19.12 6.72 12.55
CA ARG A 93 19.94 5.51 12.35
C ARG A 93 20.89 5.21 13.52
N HIS A 94 21.01 6.12 14.47
CA HIS A 94 21.90 5.97 15.61
C HIS A 94 21.14 5.35 16.79
N PRO A 95 21.56 4.15 17.27
CA PRO A 95 20.83 3.43 18.31
C PRO A 95 20.82 4.16 19.65
N ASP A 96 21.80 5.02 19.91
CA ASP A 96 21.91 5.78 21.14
C ASP A 96 20.75 6.75 21.35
N LEU A 97 20.10 7.19 20.26
CA LEU A 97 18.93 8.09 20.30
C LEU A 97 17.67 7.42 20.86
N PHE A 98 17.61 6.08 20.87
CA PHE A 98 16.48 5.32 21.42
C PHE A 98 16.67 4.92 22.89
N ARG A 99 17.84 5.19 23.49
CA ARG A 99 18.15 4.78 24.87
C ARG A 99 17.58 5.72 25.94
N THR A 100 17.26 6.95 25.56
CA THR A 100 16.87 8.03 26.47
C THR A 100 15.37 8.24 26.57
N GLU A 101 14.58 7.64 25.68
CA GLU A 101 13.13 7.79 25.72
C GLU A 101 12.48 6.75 26.65
N PRO A 102 11.68 7.17 27.64
CA PRO A 102 10.85 6.23 28.39
C PRO A 102 9.84 5.61 27.43
N SER A 103 9.96 4.31 27.14
CA SER A 103 9.05 3.64 26.22
C SER A 103 7.73 3.31 26.91
N SER A 104 6.66 4.02 26.55
CA SER A 104 5.32 3.43 26.66
C SER A 104 5.16 2.48 25.47
N VAL A 105 5.48 1.20 25.67
CA VAL A 105 5.19 0.18 24.67
C VAL A 105 3.66 0.01 24.64
N PRO A 106 3.01 0.11 23.46
CA PRO A 106 1.58 -0.14 23.36
C PRO A 106 1.27 -1.56 23.85
N GLU A 107 0.09 -1.75 24.44
CA GLU A 107 -0.33 -3.07 24.90
C GLU A 107 -0.30 -4.07 23.73
N ARG A 108 0.37 -5.20 23.96
CA ARG A 108 0.48 -6.26 22.96
C ARG A 108 -0.88 -6.94 22.78
N ILE A 109 -1.39 -6.96 21.55
CA ILE A 109 -2.58 -7.72 21.18
C ILE A 109 -2.14 -8.97 20.41
N PRO A 110 -2.11 -10.17 21.04
CA PRO A 110 -1.61 -11.37 20.39
C PRO A 110 -2.52 -11.83 19.26
N VAL A 111 -1.98 -11.96 18.05
CA VAL A 111 -2.73 -12.43 16.87
C VAL A 111 -2.68 -13.96 16.69
N GLY A 112 -1.72 -14.63 17.34
CA GLY A 112 -1.55 -16.08 17.27
C GLY A 112 -0.98 -16.57 15.93
N ASN A 113 -1.25 -17.84 15.57
CA ASN A 113 -0.78 -18.41 14.31
C ASN A 113 -1.68 -17.97 13.15
N THR A 114 -1.15 -17.08 12.30
CA THR A 114 -1.85 -16.53 11.14
C THR A 114 -1.43 -17.16 9.81
N TYR A 115 -0.58 -18.20 9.82
CA TYR A 115 -0.02 -18.79 8.59
C TYR A 115 -1.11 -19.25 7.61
N TRP A 116 -2.10 -20.01 8.08
CA TRP A 116 -3.15 -20.52 7.20
C TRP A 116 -4.09 -19.42 6.72
N ALA A 117 -4.31 -18.38 7.54
CA ALA A 117 -5.05 -17.21 7.11
C ALA A 117 -4.30 -16.48 5.98
N MET A 118 -2.98 -16.29 6.11
CA MET A 118 -2.14 -15.72 5.06
C MET A 118 -2.20 -16.53 3.76
N VAL A 119 -2.05 -17.87 3.85
CA VAL A 119 -2.14 -18.76 2.68
C VAL A 119 -3.50 -18.64 2.00
N TRP A 120 -4.58 -18.68 2.77
CA TRP A 120 -5.94 -18.57 2.25
C TRP A 120 -6.20 -17.22 1.58
N HIS A 121 -5.85 -16.13 2.28
CA HIS A 121 -6.10 -14.78 1.77
C HIS A 121 -5.25 -14.45 0.55
N GLY A 122 -3.97 -14.84 0.56
CA GLY A 122 -3.09 -14.75 -0.60
C GLY A 122 -3.63 -15.56 -1.77
N GLY A 123 -4.01 -16.82 -1.53
CA GLY A 123 -4.60 -17.69 -2.54
C GLY A 123 -5.81 -17.07 -3.24
N TRP A 124 -6.77 -16.53 -2.48
CA TRP A 124 -7.92 -15.83 -3.05
C TRP A 124 -7.55 -14.54 -3.77
N TYR A 125 -6.69 -13.71 -3.17
CA TYR A 125 -6.29 -12.43 -3.75
C TYR A 125 -5.63 -12.61 -5.13
N PHE A 126 -4.67 -13.55 -5.21
CA PHE A 126 -3.98 -13.86 -6.46
C PHE A 126 -4.82 -14.65 -7.44
N GLY A 127 -5.62 -15.60 -6.95
CA GLY A 127 -6.53 -16.40 -7.78
C GLY A 127 -7.55 -15.51 -8.49
N VAL A 128 -8.27 -14.66 -7.75
CA VAL A 128 -9.25 -13.72 -8.32
C VAL A 128 -8.56 -12.67 -9.19
N GLY A 129 -7.40 -12.16 -8.77
CA GLY A 129 -6.60 -11.24 -9.57
C GLY A 129 -6.25 -11.81 -10.96
N SER A 130 -5.83 -13.07 -11.00
CA SER A 130 -5.45 -13.76 -12.23
C SER A 130 -6.65 -14.06 -13.13
N LEU A 131 -7.78 -14.46 -12.55
CA LEU A 131 -9.02 -14.73 -13.28
C LEU A 131 -9.68 -13.43 -13.79
N GLY A 132 -9.59 -12.33 -13.05
CA GLY A 132 -10.14 -11.04 -13.46
C GLY A 132 -9.50 -10.47 -14.73
N ASN A 133 -8.22 -10.76 -14.96
CA ASN A 133 -7.52 -10.39 -16.19
C ASN A 133 -8.05 -11.11 -17.45
N LEU A 134 -8.87 -12.16 -17.30
CA LEU A 134 -9.53 -12.85 -18.42
C LEU A 134 -10.83 -12.17 -18.86
N PHE A 135 -11.44 -11.33 -18.00
CA PHE A 135 -12.76 -10.73 -18.22
C PHE A 135 -12.74 -9.19 -18.27
N ILE A 136 -11.63 -8.56 -17.86
CA ILE A 136 -11.37 -7.12 -18.01
C ILE A 136 -10.59 -6.92 -19.31
N SER A 137 -11.20 -6.22 -20.29
CA SER A 137 -10.72 -6.02 -21.67
C SER A 137 -9.20 -5.88 -21.83
N ARG A 138 -8.64 -6.66 -22.77
CA ARG A 138 -7.24 -6.65 -23.22
C ARG A 138 -6.89 -5.42 -24.08
N SER A 139 -7.11 -4.21 -23.58
CA SER A 139 -6.56 -2.99 -24.20
C SER A 139 -5.39 -2.39 -23.39
N ALA A 140 -4.72 -3.21 -22.58
CA ALA A 140 -3.54 -2.82 -21.83
C ALA A 140 -2.51 -3.97 -21.84
N LEU A 141 -1.74 -4.07 -22.91
CA LEU A 141 -0.53 -4.91 -23.00
C LEU A 141 0.60 -4.47 -22.02
N GLN A 142 0.32 -3.55 -21.09
CA GLN A 142 1.19 -3.18 -19.96
C GLN A 142 0.84 -3.90 -18.65
N MET A 143 -0.35 -4.50 -18.49
CA MET A 143 -0.77 -5.14 -17.23
C MET A 143 0.11 -6.37 -16.86
N ASP A 144 0.63 -7.09 -17.86
CA ASP A 144 1.51 -8.25 -17.65
C ASP A 144 2.92 -7.87 -17.15
N ARG A 145 3.38 -6.64 -17.43
CA ARG A 145 4.60 -6.09 -16.83
C ARG A 145 4.37 -5.66 -15.38
N VAL A 146 3.15 -5.23 -15.05
CA VAL A 146 2.77 -4.78 -13.71
C VAL A 146 2.73 -5.94 -12.72
N LEU A 147 2.19 -7.11 -13.07
CA LEU A 147 2.24 -8.28 -12.18
C LEU A 147 3.67 -8.78 -11.90
N ARG A 148 4.62 -8.58 -12.83
CA ARG A 148 6.05 -8.89 -12.66
C ARG A 148 6.86 -7.79 -11.94
N ALA A 149 6.25 -6.63 -11.70
CA ALA A 149 6.86 -5.50 -11.00
C ALA A 149 6.23 -5.25 -9.63
N LEU A 150 5.06 -5.83 -9.37
CA LEU A 150 4.36 -5.81 -8.08
C LEU A 150 4.78 -6.98 -7.17
N TYR A 151 5.48 -7.98 -7.70
CA TYR A 151 6.06 -9.16 -7.04
C TYR A 151 7.39 -9.51 -7.70
#